data_AF-A0AAE0CGG2-F1
#
_entry.id   AF-A0AAE0CGG2-F1
#
_cell.length_a   1.000
_cell.length_b   1.000
_cell.length_c   1.000
_cell.angle_alpha   90.00
_cell.angle_beta   90.00
_cell.angle_gamma   90.00
#
_symmetry.space_group_name_H-M   'P 1'
#
loop_
_entity.id
_entity.type
_entity.pdbx_description
1 polymer ?
#
loop_
_entity_poly.entity_id
_entity_poly.type
_entity_poly.pdbx_seq_one_letter_code
_entity_poly.pdbx_strand_id
1 'polypeptide(L)'
;MLLRPQLAIAYFREQVANWLRSDIGETWEHGLAAVAIIACFLYVGETYIFDGIRCGRVEDGTSTADTFDDDVKESCSDLSWQWRLAEALVAVLFTVDYMFQLMAAESTLMHVVSLESIVDLLSICPVLTIFLPSLQVSHPRPPRLATSDPSQS
;
A
#
# COMPACT_ATOMS: atom_id res chain seq x y z
N MET A 1 -9.30 -32.53 22.66
CA MET A 1 -10.10 -31.93 21.57
C MET A 1 -9.33 -30.89 20.73
N LEU A 2 -7.98 -30.82 20.76
CA LEU A 2 -7.19 -29.80 20.06
C LEU A 2 -6.66 -30.22 18.66
N LEU A 3 -7.06 -31.39 18.14
CA LEU A 3 -6.57 -31.92 16.85
C LEU A 3 -7.25 -31.32 15.61
N ARG A 4 -8.41 -30.65 15.77
CA ARG A 4 -9.16 -30.09 14.63
C ARG A 4 -8.52 -28.87 13.94
N PRO A 5 -7.94 -27.86 14.64
CA PRO A 5 -7.40 -26.68 13.98
C PRO A 5 -6.16 -26.98 13.14
N GLN A 6 -5.28 -27.88 13.59
CA GLN A 6 -4.05 -28.24 12.86
C GLN A 6 -4.36 -28.91 11.51
N LEU A 7 -5.38 -29.79 11.50
CA LEU A 7 -5.88 -30.44 10.28
C LEU A 7 -6.49 -29.43 9.29
N ALA A 8 -7.24 -28.45 9.79
CA ALA A 8 -7.80 -27.40 8.94
C ALA A 8 -6.71 -26.53 8.30
N ILE A 9 -5.66 -26.18 9.05
CA ILE A 9 -4.51 -25.42 8.54
C ILE A 9 -3.76 -26.23 7.48
N ALA A 10 -3.46 -27.51 7.75
CA ALA A 10 -2.77 -28.37 6.79
C ALA A 10 -3.55 -28.50 5.47
N TYR A 11 -4.86 -28.74 5.56
CA TYR A 11 -5.74 -28.81 4.39
C TYR A 11 -5.77 -27.48 3.61
N PHE A 12 -5.85 -26.35 4.31
CA PHE A 12 -5.83 -25.04 3.67
C PHE A 12 -4.50 -24.78 2.93
N ARG A 13 -3.36 -25.11 3.55
CA ARG A 13 -2.03 -24.98 2.92
C ARG A 13 -1.92 -25.83 1.65
N GLU A 14 -2.44 -27.05 1.69
CA GLU A 14 -2.47 -27.94 0.53
C GLU A 14 -3.34 -27.37 -0.60
N GLN A 15 -4.50 -26.80 -0.28
CA GLN A 15 -5.35 -26.16 -1.28
C GLN A 15 -4.69 -24.93 -1.91
N VAL A 16 -4.00 -24.10 -1.13
CA VAL A 16 -3.23 -22.95 -1.65
C VAL A 16 -2.09 -23.43 -2.55
N ALA A 17 -1.34 -24.46 -2.14
CA ALA A 17 -0.26 -25.02 -2.96
C ALA A 17 -0.77 -25.62 -4.28
N ASN A 18 -1.93 -26.28 -4.25
CA ASN A 18 -2.56 -26.82 -5.47
C ASN A 18 -3.05 -25.70 -6.39
N TRP A 19 -3.60 -24.62 -5.83
CA TRP A 19 -4.03 -23.47 -6.62
C TRP A 19 -2.85 -22.78 -7.31
N LEU A 20 -1.74 -22.56 -6.59
CA LEU A 20 -0.50 -21.99 -7.15
C LEU A 20 0.05 -22.80 -8.33
N ARG A 21 -0.10 -24.13 -8.30
CA ARG A 21 0.34 -25.02 -9.40
C ARG A 21 -0.66 -25.12 -10.57
N SER A 22 -1.84 -24.53 -10.44
CA SER A 22 -2.86 -24.58 -11.50
C SER A 22 -2.61 -23.50 -12.56
N ASP A 23 -3.23 -23.65 -13.74
CA ASP A 23 -3.20 -22.62 -14.81
C ASP A 23 -3.63 -21.23 -14.31
N ILE A 24 -4.49 -21.18 -13.29
CA ILE A 24 -4.93 -19.93 -12.65
C ILE A 24 -3.78 -19.30 -11.85
N GLY A 25 -2.99 -20.12 -11.16
CA GLY A 25 -1.79 -19.69 -10.43
C GLY A 25 -0.72 -19.13 -11.37
N GLU A 26 -0.46 -19.80 -12.49
CA GLU A 26 0.46 -19.30 -13.53
C GLU A 26 -0.02 -17.96 -14.13
N THR A 27 -1.31 -17.84 -14.41
CA THR A 27 -1.90 -16.58 -14.89
C THR A 27 -1.78 -15.46 -13.84
N TRP A 28 -1.93 -15.80 -12.57
CA TRP A 28 -1.76 -14.87 -11.44
C TRP A 28 -0.32 -14.37 -11.33
N GLU A 29 0.68 -15.25 -11.44
CA GLU A 29 2.10 -14.89 -11.44
C GLU A 29 2.45 -13.93 -12.58
N HIS A 30 1.97 -14.22 -13.80
CA HIS A 30 2.15 -13.30 -14.94
C HIS A 30 1.45 -11.96 -14.73
N GLY A 31 0.25 -11.98 -14.12
CA GLY A 31 -0.48 -10.78 -13.75
C GLY A 31 0.31 -9.91 -12.77
N LEU A 32 0.86 -10.51 -11.71
CA LEU A 32 1.70 -9.80 -10.73
C LEU A 32 2.98 -9.26 -11.35
N ALA A 33 3.64 -10.01 -12.22
CA ALA A 33 4.82 -9.52 -12.93
C ALA A 33 4.50 -8.28 -13.78
N ALA A 34 3.36 -8.26 -14.48
CA ALA A 34 2.92 -7.10 -15.23
C ALA A 34 2.62 -5.90 -14.31
N VAL A 35 1.97 -6.12 -13.16
CA VAL A 35 1.72 -5.08 -12.15
C VAL A 35 3.04 -4.54 -11.59
N ALA A 36 4.03 -5.39 -11.32
CA ALA A 36 5.36 -4.99 -10.86
C ALA A 36 6.04 -4.06 -11.88
N ILE A 37 6.03 -4.45 -13.15
CA ILE A 37 6.61 -3.67 -14.25
C ILE A 37 5.94 -2.30 -14.35
N ILE A 38 4.59 -2.27 -14.31
CA ILE A 38 3.83 -1.02 -14.32
C ILE A 38 4.22 -0.17 -13.12
N ALA A 39 4.24 -0.72 -11.90
CA ALA A 39 4.63 0.01 -10.70
C ALA A 39 6.05 0.60 -10.81
N CYS A 40 7.00 -0.14 -11.39
CA CYS A 40 8.33 0.41 -11.67
C CYS A 40 8.29 1.60 -12.64
N PHE A 41 7.53 1.52 -13.73
CA PHE A 41 7.37 2.65 -14.65
C PHE A 41 6.71 3.85 -13.99
N LEU A 42 5.72 3.62 -13.13
CA LEU A 42 5.04 4.68 -12.38
C LEU A 42 5.98 5.37 -11.40
N TYR A 43 6.80 4.61 -10.66
CA TYR A 43 7.82 5.15 -9.75
C TYR A 43 8.88 5.98 -10.50
N VAL A 44 9.36 5.47 -11.63
CA VAL A 44 10.27 6.21 -12.51
C VAL A 44 9.58 7.48 -13.02
N GLY A 45 8.33 7.41 -13.46
CA GLY A 45 7.56 8.57 -13.89
C GLY A 45 7.43 9.63 -12.79
N GLU A 46 7.15 9.22 -11.56
CA GLU A 46 7.03 10.13 -10.42
C GLU A 46 8.36 10.85 -10.15
N THR A 47 9.46 10.10 -10.09
CA THR A 47 10.79 10.68 -9.84
C THR A 47 11.19 11.70 -10.91
N TYR A 48 10.93 11.46 -12.20
CA TYR A 48 11.29 12.42 -13.25
C TYR A 48 10.32 13.60 -13.37
N ILE A 49 9.00 13.38 -13.22
CA ILE A 49 7.98 14.42 -13.43
C ILE A 49 7.90 15.36 -12.21
N PHE A 50 7.86 14.81 -11.00
CA PHE A 50 7.67 15.64 -9.80
C PHE A 50 8.94 16.35 -9.34
N ASP A 51 10.14 15.76 -9.48
CA ASP A 51 11.38 16.49 -9.20
C ASP A 51 11.62 17.58 -10.24
N GLY A 52 11.28 17.35 -11.52
CA GLY A 52 11.35 18.37 -12.56
C GLY A 52 10.45 19.58 -12.28
N ILE A 53 9.23 19.36 -11.79
CA ILE A 53 8.29 20.43 -11.42
C ILE A 53 8.70 21.13 -10.11
N ARG A 54 9.24 20.40 -9.11
CA ARG A 54 9.72 20.99 -7.85
C ARG A 54 11.00 21.82 -8.02
N CYS A 55 11.88 21.44 -8.94
CA CYS A 55 13.12 22.17 -9.20
C CYS A 55 12.95 23.38 -10.14
N GLY A 56 11.79 23.55 -10.78
CA GLY A 56 11.53 24.66 -11.70
C GLY A 56 11.13 26.00 -11.06
N ARG A 57 11.18 26.14 -9.73
CA ARG A 57 10.60 27.30 -9.02
C ARG A 57 11.55 28.01 -8.04
N VAL A 58 12.80 28.31 -8.39
CA VAL A 58 13.55 29.42 -7.76
C VAL A 58 14.67 29.95 -8.67
N GLU A 59 14.36 30.43 -9.88
CA GLU A 59 15.23 31.39 -10.58
C GLU A 59 14.34 32.30 -11.42
N ASP A 60 13.68 33.26 -10.76
CA ASP A 60 13.53 34.64 -11.25
C ASP A 60 12.59 35.41 -10.31
N GLY A 61 13.18 36.35 -9.57
CA GLY A 61 12.51 37.23 -8.62
C GLY A 61 11.62 38.28 -9.28
N THR A 62 10.60 37.84 -10.02
CA THR A 62 9.60 38.74 -10.62
C THR A 62 8.22 38.44 -10.07
N SER A 63 7.84 39.31 -9.13
CA SER A 63 6.56 39.41 -8.44
C SER A 63 5.38 39.62 -9.40
N THR A 64 4.84 38.54 -9.97
CA THR A 64 3.50 38.51 -10.60
C THR A 64 2.79 37.18 -10.30
N ALA A 65 2.84 36.75 -9.03
CA ALA A 65 2.28 35.47 -8.59
C ALA A 65 1.25 35.71 -7.48
N ASP A 66 -0.02 35.90 -7.84
CA ASP A 66 -1.12 35.83 -6.86
C ASP A 66 -2.46 35.34 -7.45
N THR A 67 -2.58 35.11 -8.78
CA THR A 67 -3.88 34.72 -9.39
C THR A 67 -3.83 33.55 -10.37
N PHE A 68 -2.66 32.93 -10.59
CA PHE A 68 -2.53 31.73 -11.44
C PHE A 68 -2.10 30.48 -10.66
N ASP A 69 -2.07 30.57 -9.33
CA ASP A 69 -1.44 29.58 -8.46
C ASP A 69 -2.42 28.57 -7.86
N ASP A 70 -3.72 28.88 -7.78
CA ASP A 70 -4.69 28.02 -7.09
C ASP A 70 -5.11 26.80 -7.94
N ASP A 71 -5.38 26.97 -9.23
CA ASP A 71 -5.82 25.88 -10.12
C ASP A 71 -4.71 24.81 -10.34
N VAL A 72 -3.45 25.26 -10.43
CA VAL A 72 -2.30 24.36 -10.61
C VAL A 72 -2.01 23.57 -9.33
N LYS A 73 -2.26 24.19 -8.17
CA LYS A 73 -2.05 23.57 -6.86
C LYS A 73 -3.10 22.51 -6.54
N GLU A 74 -4.35 22.75 -6.92
CA GLU A 74 -5.46 21.78 -6.76
C GLU A 74 -5.26 20.54 -7.64
N SER A 75 -4.85 20.71 -8.91
CA SER A 75 -4.49 19.58 -9.78
C SER A 75 -3.30 18.75 -9.27
N CYS A 76 -2.30 19.40 -8.65
CA CYS A 76 -1.16 18.69 -8.07
C CYS A 76 -1.56 17.85 -6.85
N SER A 77 -2.49 18.32 -6.02
CA SER A 77 -2.97 17.56 -4.86
C SER A 77 -3.75 16.32 -5.28
N ASP A 78 -4.65 16.43 -6.27
CA ASP A 78 -5.48 15.30 -6.71
C ASP A 78 -4.65 14.19 -7.36
N LEU A 79 -3.68 14.58 -8.19
CA LEU A 79 -2.77 13.63 -8.83
C LEU A 79 -1.94 12.89 -7.78
N SER A 80 -1.40 13.60 -6.77
CA SER A 80 -0.59 13.00 -5.70
C SER A 80 -1.36 11.97 -4.86
N TRP A 81 -2.67 12.18 -4.65
CA TRP A 81 -3.51 11.23 -3.91
C TRP A 81 -3.76 9.95 -4.71
N GLN A 82 -4.03 10.06 -6.01
CA GLN A 82 -4.25 8.91 -6.89
C GLN A 82 -2.99 8.02 -6.96
N TRP A 83 -1.81 8.62 -7.04
CA TRP A 83 -0.53 7.91 -7.00
C TRP A 83 -0.37 7.09 -5.72
N ARG A 84 -0.54 7.73 -4.56
CA ARG A 84 -0.46 7.05 -3.25
C ARG A 84 -1.45 5.91 -3.13
N LEU A 85 -2.67 6.10 -3.62
CA LEU A 85 -3.68 5.04 -3.61
C LEU A 85 -3.27 3.85 -4.49
N ALA A 86 -2.71 4.11 -5.67
CA ALA A 86 -2.20 3.06 -6.54
C ALA A 86 -1.06 2.28 -5.88
N GLU A 87 -0.08 2.97 -5.27
CA GLU A 87 1.00 2.34 -4.51
C GLU A 87 0.48 1.47 -3.36
N ALA A 88 -0.53 1.96 -2.62
CA ALA A 88 -1.15 1.20 -1.54
C ALA A 88 -1.81 -0.09 -2.04
N LEU A 89 -2.56 -0.01 -3.15
CA LEU A 89 -3.23 -1.17 -3.74
C LEU A 89 -2.22 -2.21 -4.23
N VAL A 90 -1.15 -1.75 -4.88
CA VAL A 90 -0.06 -2.61 -5.33
C VAL A 90 0.60 -3.30 -4.12
N ALA A 91 0.92 -2.56 -3.05
CA ALA A 91 1.50 -3.15 -1.85
C ALA A 91 0.56 -4.16 -1.18
N VAL A 92 -0.76 -3.92 -1.16
CA VAL A 92 -1.75 -4.88 -0.65
C VAL A 92 -1.76 -6.15 -1.49
N LEU A 93 -1.72 -6.04 -2.83
CA LEU A 93 -1.65 -7.20 -3.73
C LEU A 93 -0.41 -8.04 -3.47
N PHE A 94 0.78 -7.41 -3.40
CA PHE A 94 2.03 -8.11 -3.07
C PHE A 94 2.02 -8.68 -1.65
N THR A 95 1.37 -8.03 -0.69
CA THR A 95 1.20 -8.57 0.66
C THR A 95 0.36 -9.85 0.65
N VAL A 96 -0.74 -9.87 -0.10
CA VAL A 96 -1.61 -11.03 -0.23
C VAL A 96 -0.86 -12.18 -0.90
N ASP A 97 -0.12 -11.89 -1.97
CA ASP A 97 0.69 -12.89 -2.67
C ASP A 97 1.77 -13.48 -1.75
N TYR A 98 2.52 -12.61 -1.07
CA TYR A 98 3.53 -13.02 -0.09
C TYR A 98 2.93 -13.92 1.00
N MET A 99 1.73 -13.61 1.50
CA MET A 99 1.03 -14.48 2.47
C MET A 99 0.67 -15.84 1.87
N PHE A 100 0.22 -15.91 0.61
CA PHE A 100 -0.06 -17.18 -0.05
C PHE A 100 1.20 -18.03 -0.20
N GLN A 101 2.31 -17.43 -0.65
CA GLN A 101 3.59 -18.13 -0.77
C GLN A 101 4.10 -18.61 0.60
N LEU A 102 4.02 -17.77 1.63
CA LEU A 102 4.41 -18.11 3.00
C LEU A 102 3.60 -19.29 3.55
N MET A 103 2.30 -19.35 3.23
CA MET A 103 1.43 -20.47 3.60
C MET A 103 1.72 -21.73 2.79
N ALA A 104 2.08 -21.61 1.51
CA ALA A 104 2.44 -22.74 0.67
C ALA A 104 3.84 -23.33 0.97
N ALA A 105 4.75 -22.53 1.54
CA ALA A 105 6.13 -22.94 1.78
C ALA A 105 6.26 -24.12 2.76
N GLU A 106 7.08 -25.13 2.42
CA GLU A 106 7.34 -26.28 3.30
C GLU A 106 7.94 -25.86 4.65
N SER A 107 8.86 -24.90 4.62
CA SER A 107 9.48 -24.29 5.80
C SER A 107 9.30 -22.78 5.77
N THR A 108 8.42 -22.27 6.63
CA THR A 108 8.14 -20.83 6.77
C THR A 108 9.41 -20.03 7.05
N LEU A 109 10.31 -20.56 7.89
CA LEU A 109 11.55 -19.87 8.25
C LEU A 109 12.50 -19.77 7.05
N MET A 110 12.65 -20.85 6.27
CA MET A 110 13.47 -20.79 5.04
C MET A 110 12.90 -19.83 4.01
N HIS A 111 11.58 -19.78 3.87
CA HIS A 111 10.95 -18.86 2.93
C HIS A 111 11.18 -17.40 3.36
N VAL A 112 10.97 -17.06 4.63
CA VAL A 112 11.18 -15.68 5.13
C VAL A 112 12.63 -15.20 4.96
N VAL A 113 13.61 -16.09 5.07
CA VAL A 113 15.03 -15.74 4.86
C VAL A 113 15.49 -15.89 3.40
N SER A 114 14.61 -16.31 2.49
CA SER A 114 14.93 -16.38 1.07
C SER A 114 15.10 -14.97 0.50
N LEU A 115 15.98 -14.83 -0.49
CA LEU A 115 16.28 -13.54 -1.10
C LEU A 115 15.03 -12.91 -1.72
N GLU A 116 14.18 -13.71 -2.35
CA GLU A 116 12.89 -13.29 -2.92
C GLU A 116 11.97 -12.69 -1.85
N SER A 117 11.71 -13.42 -0.77
CA SER A 117 10.91 -12.92 0.35
C SER A 117 11.49 -11.66 0.99
N ILE A 118 12.82 -11.53 1.06
CA ILE A 118 13.46 -10.33 1.60
C ILE A 118 13.18 -9.12 0.69
N VAL A 119 13.24 -9.28 -0.63
CA VAL A 119 12.90 -8.22 -1.58
C VAL A 119 11.44 -7.83 -1.45
N ASP A 120 10.53 -8.80 -1.33
CA ASP A 120 9.11 -8.54 -1.14
C ASP A 120 8.86 -7.78 0.18
N LEU A 121 9.47 -8.22 1.28
CA LEU A 121 9.34 -7.52 2.56
C LEU A 121 9.90 -6.10 2.51
N LEU A 122 11.03 -5.88 1.84
CA LEU A 122 11.61 -4.54 1.70
C LEU A 122 10.78 -3.61 0.81
N SER A 123 10.04 -4.16 -0.15
CA SER A 123 9.14 -3.36 -0.99
C SER A 123 7.80 -3.07 -0.29
N ILE A 124 7.26 -4.03 0.45
CA ILE A 124 5.95 -3.91 1.13
C ILE A 124 6.04 -3.09 2.42
N CYS A 125 7.04 -3.33 3.27
CA CYS A 125 7.11 -2.76 4.61
C CYS A 125 7.08 -1.22 4.64
N PRO A 126 7.87 -0.48 3.82
CA PRO A 126 7.83 0.98 3.81
C PRO A 126 6.43 1.51 3.51
N VAL A 127 5.75 0.93 2.53
CA VAL A 127 4.39 1.31 2.15
C VAL A 127 3.43 1.09 3.32
N LEU A 128 3.44 -0.09 3.94
CA LEU A 128 2.58 -0.38 5.09
C LEU A 128 2.82 0.59 6.25
N THR A 129 4.06 0.98 6.53
CA THR A 129 4.35 1.93 7.62
C THR A 129 3.81 3.33 7.38
N ILE A 130 3.64 3.73 6.11
CA ILE A 130 3.06 5.03 5.74
C ILE A 130 1.53 5.00 5.91
N PHE A 131 0.88 3.89 5.56
CA PHE A 131 -0.59 3.79 5.57
C PHE A 131 -1.20 3.35 6.91
N LEU A 132 -0.49 2.54 7.71
CA LEU A 132 -0.99 2.04 9.00
C LEU A 132 -1.37 3.14 10.01
N PRO A 133 -0.60 4.23 10.19
CA PRO A 133 -0.96 5.31 11.11
C PRO A 133 -2.26 6.01 10.71
N SER A 134 -2.53 6.14 9.41
CA SER A 134 -3.75 6.76 8.90
C SER A 134 -5.02 5.95 9.21
N LEU A 135 -4.90 4.63 9.40
CA LEU A 135 -6.03 3.76 9.78
C LEU A 135 -6.36 3.85 11.28
N GLN A 136 -5.43 4.27 12.13
CA GLN A 136 -5.65 4.37 13.58
C GLN A 136 -6.43 5.64 14.01
N VAL A 137 -6.67 6.60 13.10
CA VAL A 137 -7.30 7.89 13.41
C VAL A 137 -8.82 7.89 13.13
N SER A 138 -9.51 6.80 13.43
CA SER A 138 -10.98 6.73 13.31
C SER A 138 -11.66 6.21 14.58
N HIS A 139 -11.12 6.54 15.77
CA HIS A 139 -11.95 6.54 16.96
C HIS A 139 -12.77 7.85 16.98
N PRO A 140 -14.09 7.83 16.69
CA PRO A 140 -14.92 9.00 16.88
C PRO A 140 -14.83 9.39 18.35
N ARG A 141 -14.35 10.60 18.62
CA ARG A 141 -14.38 11.18 19.96
C ARG A 141 -15.82 11.07 20.46
N PRO A 142 -16.09 10.42 21.61
CA PRO A 142 -17.44 10.32 22.13
C PRO A 142 -18.01 11.75 22.24
N PRO A 143 -19.27 11.97 21.84
CA PRO A 143 -19.88 13.29 21.94
C PRO A 143 -19.71 13.77 23.38
N ARG A 144 -19.06 14.93 23.56
CA ARG A 144 -18.98 15.56 24.88
C ARG A 144 -20.42 15.75 25.34
N LEU A 145 -20.80 15.05 26.40
CA LEU A 145 -22.07 15.26 27.08
C LEU A 145 -22.15 16.75 27.36
N ALA A 146 -23.10 17.44 26.73
CA ALA A 146 -23.33 18.85 26.99
C ALA A 146 -23.71 18.98 28.47
N THR A 147 -22.75 19.37 29.30
CA THR A 147 -23.01 19.82 30.66
C THR A 147 -23.85 21.07 30.51
N SER A 148 -25.16 20.91 30.69
CA SER A 148 -26.11 22.01 30.81
C SER A 148 -25.58 22.96 31.86
N ASP A 149 -25.17 24.14 31.42
CA ASP A 149 -24.66 25.21 32.26
C ASP A 149 -25.81 25.70 33.16
N PRO A 150 -25.76 25.51 34.50
CA PRO A 150 -26.88 25.84 35.38
C PRO A 150 -27.01 27.34 35.68
N SER A 151 -26.28 28.23 34.98
CA SER A 151 -26.25 29.67 35.27
C SER A 151 -27.23 30.52 34.45
N GLN A 152 -28.21 29.92 33.78
CA GLN A 152 -29.35 30.65 33.20
C GLN A 152 -30.57 30.54 34.10
N SER A 153 -30.60 31.32 35.18
CA SER A 153 -31.81 31.62 35.96
C SER A 153 -31.74 33.05 36.48
#